data_AF-A0AAE7AFH1-F1
#
_entry.id   AF-A0AAE7AFH1-F1
#
_cell.length_a   1.000
_cell.length_b   1.000
_cell.length_c   1.000
_cell.angle_alpha   90.00
_cell.angle_beta   90.00
_cell.angle_gamma   90.00
#
_symmetry.space_group_name_H-M   'P 1'
#
loop_
_entity.id
_entity.type
_entity.pdbx_description
1 polymer ?
#
loop_
_entity_poly.entity_id
_entity_poly.type
_entity_poly.pdbx_seq_one_letter_code
_entity_poly.pdbx_strand_id
1 'polypeptide(L)'
;MNRRGKQIIVDTDGNAQSAQLGSSRRLKTIYQTNLQSAYMVGRKASMEQSTDTHPYWRVIAILDHSALHGQIFRHDDPIWATIYPPNGFNCRCRVIALSEAAVKRRGLTVITSEGRTSTETVETGTHKHTGEIRTATVTAVRLTNPQGHTVTFRTDPGFNHAPGAGLVAALKQKEAAAKHPSP
;
A
#
# COMPACT_ATOMS: atom_id res chain seq x y z
N MET A 1 36.23 -1.70 5.79
CA MET A 1 34.93 -2.05 6.41
C MET A 1 34.06 -0.81 6.58
N ASN A 2 32.89 -0.73 5.94
CA ASN A 2 32.04 0.47 5.90
C ASN A 2 31.27 0.64 7.23
N ARG A 3 31.64 1.62 8.09
CA ARG A 3 31.02 1.91 9.42
C ARG A 3 29.78 2.82 9.37
N ARG A 4 29.21 3.11 8.19
CA ARG A 4 28.08 4.05 8.10
C ARG A 4 26.81 3.43 8.69
N GLY A 5 26.19 4.13 9.64
CA GLY A 5 24.88 3.78 10.21
C GLY A 5 24.89 2.76 11.35
N LYS A 6 26.06 2.38 11.90
CA LYS A 6 26.12 1.64 13.18
C LYS A 6 26.14 2.63 14.34
N GLN A 7 25.21 2.49 15.27
CA GLN A 7 25.20 3.21 16.55
C GLN A 7 25.06 2.21 17.69
N ILE A 8 25.63 2.54 18.84
CA ILE A 8 25.36 1.80 20.07
C ILE A 8 24.05 2.34 20.63
N ILE A 9 23.06 1.47 20.78
CA ILE A 9 21.81 1.76 21.48
C ILE A 9 21.92 1.09 22.84
N VAL A 10 21.62 1.85 23.90
CA VAL A 10 21.55 1.33 25.25
C VAL A 10 20.07 1.14 25.58
N ASP A 11 19.69 -0.06 26.00
CA ASP A 11 18.33 -0.33 26.47
C ASP A 11 18.08 0.28 27.86
N THR A 12 16.84 0.19 28.34
CA THR A 12 16.43 0.68 29.66
C THR A 12 17.12 -0.03 30.82
N ASP A 13 17.71 -1.20 30.57
CA ASP A 13 18.41 -2.01 31.57
C ASP A 13 19.94 -1.76 31.54
N GLY A 14 20.41 -0.83 30.70
CA GLY A 14 21.82 -0.43 30.61
C GLY A 14 22.66 -1.30 29.67
N ASN A 15 22.08 -2.24 28.92
CA ASN A 15 22.82 -3.07 27.98
C ASN A 15 23.06 -2.31 26.66
N ALA A 16 24.34 -2.21 26.30
CA ALA A 16 24.77 -1.57 25.05
C ALA A 16 24.80 -2.58 23.89
N GLN A 17 24.01 -2.32 22.83
CA GLN A 17 23.97 -3.13 21.62
C GLN A 17 24.33 -2.32 20.37
N SER A 18 25.14 -2.92 19.49
CA SER A 18 25.45 -2.32 18.19
C SER A 18 24.27 -2.49 17.22
N ALA A 19 23.57 -1.39 16.93
CA ALA A 19 22.45 -1.36 16.01
C ALA A 19 22.83 -0.73 14.67
N GLN A 20 22.42 -1.36 13.56
CA GLN A 20 22.54 -0.78 12.22
C GLN A 20 21.27 0.05 11.91
N LEU A 21 21.30 1.33 12.22
CA LEU A 21 20.18 2.26 12.05
C LEU A 21 19.85 2.59 10.58
N GLY A 22 20.82 2.44 9.68
CA GLY A 22 20.61 2.63 8.25
C GLY A 22 21.67 1.92 7.42
N SER A 23 21.27 0.89 6.67
CA SER A 23 22.06 0.40 5.54
C SER A 23 21.68 1.19 4.29
N SER A 24 22.61 1.37 3.35
CA SER A 24 22.30 2.04 2.07
C SER A 24 21.11 1.41 1.36
N ARG A 25 20.95 0.07 1.47
CA ARG A 25 19.80 -0.65 0.94
C ARG A 25 18.48 -0.21 1.59
N ARG A 26 18.44 -0.15 2.93
CA ARG A 26 17.25 0.28 3.67
C ARG A 26 16.88 1.73 3.33
N LEU A 27 17.86 2.63 3.35
CA LEU A 27 17.63 4.04 3.02
C LEU A 27 17.12 4.21 1.58
N LYS A 28 17.69 3.45 0.62
CA LYS A 28 17.19 3.42 -0.76
C LYS A 28 15.72 2.98 -0.82
N THR A 29 15.35 1.89 -0.14
CA THR A 29 13.96 1.43 -0.11
C THR A 29 13.03 2.48 0.50
N ILE A 30 13.39 3.09 1.64
CA ILE A 30 12.59 4.15 2.27
C ILE A 30 12.40 5.33 1.30
N TYR A 31 13.48 5.80 0.69
CA TYR A 31 13.42 6.91 -0.26
C TYR A 31 12.51 6.59 -1.45
N GLN A 32 12.68 5.42 -2.07
CA GLN A 32 11.89 5.01 -3.23
C GLN A 32 10.41 4.85 -2.89
N THR A 33 10.09 4.22 -1.75
CA THR A 33 8.70 4.09 -1.29
C THR A 33 8.06 5.46 -1.07
N ASN A 34 8.74 6.39 -0.39
CA ASN A 34 8.19 7.72 -0.13
C ASN A 34 7.99 8.53 -1.41
N LEU A 35 8.96 8.46 -2.35
CA LEU A 35 8.86 9.13 -3.64
C LEU A 35 7.69 8.58 -4.47
N GLN A 36 7.53 7.24 -4.50
CA GLN A 36 6.42 6.60 -5.19
C GLN A 36 5.07 7.00 -4.58
N SER A 37 4.96 7.01 -3.25
CA SER A 37 3.73 7.46 -2.55
C SER A 37 3.38 8.90 -2.93
N ALA A 38 4.33 9.83 -2.90
CA ALA A 38 4.10 11.22 -3.26
C ALA A 38 3.65 11.38 -4.71
N TYR A 39 4.31 10.68 -5.65
CA TYR A 39 3.93 10.69 -7.05
C TYR A 39 2.52 10.12 -7.28
N MET A 40 2.15 9.05 -6.57
CA MET A 40 0.81 8.46 -6.65
C MET A 40 -0.27 9.37 -6.08
N VAL A 41 -0.01 10.13 -5.01
CA VAL A 41 -0.96 11.14 -4.50
C VAL A 41 -1.27 12.19 -5.56
N GLY A 42 -0.25 12.79 -6.17
CA GLY A 42 -0.43 13.80 -7.20
C GLY A 42 -1.17 13.26 -8.42
N ARG A 43 -0.83 12.03 -8.84
CA ARG A 43 -1.52 11.33 -9.93
C ARG A 43 -2.99 11.09 -9.64
N LYS A 44 -3.33 10.66 -8.43
CA LYS A 44 -4.72 10.46 -7.99
C LYS A 44 -5.50 11.76 -8.06
N ALA A 45 -4.94 12.84 -7.52
CA ALA A 45 -5.56 14.16 -7.57
C ALA A 45 -5.83 14.64 -9.00
N SER A 46 -4.88 14.46 -9.93
CA SER A 46 -5.11 14.80 -11.34
C SER A 46 -6.19 13.92 -11.99
N MET A 47 -6.27 12.64 -11.64
CA MET A 47 -7.29 11.73 -12.18
C MET A 47 -8.68 12.05 -11.63
N GLU A 48 -8.78 12.44 -10.37
CA GLU A 48 -10.02 12.88 -9.72
C GLU A 48 -10.62 14.12 -10.40
N GLN A 49 -9.79 15.01 -10.96
CA GLN A 49 -10.25 16.16 -11.75
C GLN A 49 -10.81 15.79 -13.14
N SER A 50 -10.66 14.53 -13.56
CA SER A 50 -11.09 14.06 -14.89
C SER A 50 -12.17 12.98 -14.85
N THR A 51 -12.80 12.74 -13.69
CA THR A 51 -13.74 11.62 -13.51
C THR A 51 -14.94 11.68 -14.44
N ASP A 52 -15.41 12.87 -14.79
CA ASP A 52 -16.55 13.05 -15.70
C ASP A 52 -16.28 12.49 -17.10
N THR A 53 -15.02 12.54 -17.56
CA THR A 53 -14.62 12.09 -18.89
C THR A 53 -13.86 10.75 -18.87
N HIS A 54 -13.22 10.43 -17.74
CA HIS A 54 -12.40 9.24 -17.55
C HIS A 54 -12.75 8.51 -16.23
N PRO A 55 -14.00 8.02 -16.09
CA PRO A 55 -14.50 7.46 -14.83
C PRO A 55 -13.93 6.07 -14.50
N TYR A 56 -13.21 5.42 -15.42
CA TYR A 56 -12.71 4.06 -15.22
C TYR A 56 -11.21 4.06 -14.98
N TRP A 57 -10.78 3.49 -13.87
CA TRP A 57 -9.39 3.48 -13.46
C TRP A 57 -8.83 2.08 -13.60
N ARG A 58 -7.72 1.95 -14.32
CA ARG A 58 -7.03 0.68 -14.59
C ARG A 58 -5.70 0.62 -13.89
N VAL A 59 -5.44 -0.47 -13.18
CA VAL A 59 -4.13 -0.72 -12.58
C VAL A 59 -3.15 -1.27 -13.63
N ILE A 60 -1.96 -0.69 -13.67
CA ILE A 60 -0.82 -1.15 -14.46
C ILE A 60 0.25 -1.60 -13.47
N ALA A 61 0.27 -2.90 -13.18
CA ALA A 61 1.30 -3.51 -12.34
C ALA A 61 2.51 -3.95 -13.18
N ILE A 62 3.71 -3.86 -12.60
CA ILE A 62 4.97 -4.28 -13.21
C ILE A 62 5.66 -5.22 -12.23
N LEU A 63 5.88 -6.46 -12.66
CA LEU A 63 6.51 -7.56 -11.90
C LEU A 63 5.67 -8.02 -10.70
N ASP A 64 5.64 -7.21 -9.64
CA ASP A 64 4.95 -7.50 -8.39
C ASP A 64 3.49 -7.06 -8.49
N HIS A 65 2.59 -7.72 -7.75
CA HIS A 65 1.13 -7.49 -7.79
C HIS A 65 0.48 -7.75 -9.16
N SER A 66 0.99 -8.74 -9.92
CA SER A 66 0.46 -9.14 -11.23
C SER A 66 -1.04 -9.44 -11.24
N ALA A 67 -1.60 -9.91 -10.13
CA ALA A 67 -3.04 -10.13 -9.95
C ALA A 67 -3.88 -8.86 -10.18
N LEU A 68 -3.33 -7.68 -9.88
CA LEU A 68 -3.97 -6.39 -10.14
C LEU A 68 -3.76 -5.89 -11.56
N HIS A 69 -2.80 -6.44 -12.33
CA HIS A 69 -2.51 -5.92 -13.65
C HIS A 69 -3.75 -6.01 -14.55
N GLY A 70 -4.17 -4.87 -15.10
CA GLY A 70 -5.30 -4.81 -16.00
C GLY A 70 -6.66 -4.75 -15.34
N GLN A 71 -6.75 -4.89 -14.01
CA GLN A 71 -8.02 -4.74 -13.30
C GLN A 71 -8.54 -3.31 -13.44
N ILE A 72 -9.84 -3.17 -13.70
CA ILE A 72 -10.50 -1.90 -13.95
C ILE A 72 -11.69 -1.78 -13.02
N PHE A 73 -11.72 -0.69 -12.26
CA PHE A 73 -12.85 -0.32 -11.42
C PHE A 73 -13.30 1.10 -11.78
N ARG A 74 -14.52 1.47 -11.42
CA ARG A 74 -14.93 2.87 -11.49
C ARG A 74 -14.17 3.69 -10.44
N HIS A 75 -13.93 4.97 -10.70
CA HIS A 75 -13.09 5.84 -9.86
C HIS A 75 -13.54 5.96 -8.40
N ASP A 76 -14.84 5.76 -8.15
CA ASP A 76 -15.50 5.84 -6.84
C ASP A 76 -15.71 4.46 -6.19
N ASP A 77 -15.22 3.39 -6.81
CA ASP A 77 -15.25 2.06 -6.18
C ASP A 77 -14.43 2.09 -4.87
N PRO A 78 -14.97 1.60 -3.74
CA PRO A 78 -14.31 1.71 -2.44
C PRO A 78 -12.96 0.96 -2.38
N ILE A 79 -12.67 0.04 -3.31
CA ILE A 79 -11.38 -0.65 -3.39
C ILE A 79 -10.20 0.32 -3.50
N TRP A 80 -10.40 1.49 -4.12
CA TRP A 80 -9.33 2.48 -4.28
C TRP A 80 -8.85 3.03 -2.94
N ALA A 81 -9.62 2.90 -1.86
CA ALA A 81 -9.17 3.25 -0.52
C ALA A 81 -8.03 2.34 -0.02
N THR A 82 -7.86 1.14 -0.58
CA THR A 82 -6.88 0.15 -0.11
C THR A 82 -5.89 -0.30 -1.16
N ILE A 83 -6.26 -0.40 -2.45
CA ILE A 83 -5.37 -0.93 -3.50
C ILE A 83 -4.71 0.15 -4.37
N TYR A 84 -5.01 1.43 -4.13
CA TYR A 84 -4.37 2.50 -4.89
C TYR A 84 -2.88 2.54 -4.52
N PRO A 85 -1.95 2.34 -5.48
CA PRO A 85 -0.53 2.13 -5.20
C PRO A 85 0.09 3.26 -4.36
N PRO A 86 1.15 2.96 -3.57
CA PRO A 86 1.88 1.70 -3.54
C PRO A 86 1.23 0.62 -2.65
N ASN A 87 1.27 -0.63 -3.10
CA ASN A 87 0.73 -1.78 -2.36
C ASN A 87 1.80 -2.63 -1.65
N GLY A 88 3.02 -2.11 -1.53
CA GLY A 88 4.18 -2.82 -1.00
C GLY A 88 5.49 -2.06 -1.16
N PHE A 89 6.57 -2.57 -0.53
CA PHE A 89 7.90 -2.02 -0.73
C PHE A 89 8.39 -2.25 -2.16
N ASN A 90 9.05 -1.26 -2.76
CA ASN A 90 9.46 -1.28 -4.17
C ASN A 90 8.31 -1.49 -5.18
N CYS A 91 7.06 -1.22 -4.78
CA CYS A 91 5.91 -1.24 -5.68
C CYS A 91 6.13 -0.25 -6.84
N ARG A 92 5.92 -0.73 -8.07
CA ARG A 92 6.04 0.05 -9.32
C ARG A 92 4.72 0.14 -10.08
N CYS A 93 3.62 -0.19 -9.39
CA CYS A 93 2.28 -0.10 -9.96
C CYS A 93 1.89 1.36 -10.14
N ARG A 94 1.11 1.64 -11.18
CA ARG A 94 0.45 2.93 -11.40
C ARG A 94 -1.00 2.72 -11.82
N VAL A 95 -1.82 3.75 -11.70
CA VAL A 95 -3.21 3.73 -12.18
C VAL A 95 -3.35 4.68 -13.35
N ILE A 96 -4.14 4.33 -14.36
CA ILE A 96 -4.49 5.21 -15.47
C ILE A 96 -6.00 5.39 -15.53
N ALA A 97 -6.46 6.58 -15.86
CA ALA A 97 -7.87 6.85 -16.12
C ALA A 97 -8.20 6.55 -17.60
N LEU A 98 -9.39 5.99 -17.84
CA LEU A 98 -9.89 5.57 -19.13
C LEU A 98 -11.28 6.15 -19.32
N SER A 99 -11.55 6.64 -20.53
CA SER A 99 -12.90 7.01 -20.94
C SER A 99 -13.75 5.79 -21.23
N GLU A 100 -15.07 5.95 -21.17
CA GLU A 100 -16.02 4.90 -21.53
C GLU A 100 -15.81 4.40 -22.97
N ALA A 101 -15.57 5.32 -23.91
CA ALA A 101 -15.25 4.97 -25.30
C ALA A 101 -13.99 4.11 -25.41
N ALA A 102 -12.96 4.38 -24.60
CA ALA A 102 -11.74 3.57 -24.58
C ALA A 102 -11.97 2.17 -24.00
N VAL A 103 -12.82 2.04 -22.98
CA VAL A 103 -13.24 0.76 -22.40
C VAL A 103 -13.99 -0.08 -23.44
N LYS A 104 -15.02 0.51 -24.08
CA LYS A 104 -15.83 -0.16 -25.11
C LYS A 104 -15.00 -0.59 -26.31
N ARG A 105 -14.23 0.34 -26.90
CA ARG A 105 -13.40 0.08 -28.09
C ARG A 105 -12.38 -1.04 -27.88
N ARG A 106 -11.87 -1.19 -26.66
CA ARG A 106 -10.85 -2.20 -26.32
C ARG A 106 -11.44 -3.47 -25.72
N GLY A 107 -12.77 -3.58 -25.60
CA GLY A 107 -13.43 -4.73 -24.99
C GLY A 107 -12.99 -5.00 -23.56
N LEU A 108 -12.74 -3.94 -22.77
CA LEU A 108 -12.24 -4.08 -21.40
C LEU A 108 -13.39 -4.30 -20.43
N THR A 109 -13.21 -5.22 -19.48
CA THR A 109 -14.19 -5.50 -18.42
C THR A 109 -13.96 -4.59 -17.22
N VAL A 110 -15.02 -3.90 -16.79
CA VAL A 110 -15.05 -3.15 -15.53
C VAL A 110 -15.67 -4.05 -14.46
N ILE A 111 -15.03 -4.14 -13.30
CA ILE A 111 -15.49 -4.93 -12.16
C ILE A 111 -15.84 -4.01 -10.98
N THR A 112 -16.67 -4.52 -10.07
CA THR A 112 -17.01 -3.90 -8.77
C THR A 112 -16.36 -4.70 -7.65
N SER A 113 -15.87 -4.03 -6.62
CA SER A 113 -15.32 -4.68 -5.43
C SER A 113 -16.37 -5.25 -4.47
N GLU A 114 -17.64 -4.94 -4.69
CA GLU A 114 -18.76 -5.44 -3.88
C GLU A 114 -18.76 -6.97 -3.82
N GLY A 115 -18.82 -7.52 -2.59
CA GLY A 115 -18.76 -8.97 -2.32
C GLY A 115 -17.42 -9.65 -2.67
N ARG A 116 -16.41 -8.88 -3.10
CA ARG A 116 -15.08 -9.41 -3.49
C ARG A 116 -13.99 -9.09 -2.48
N THR A 117 -14.23 -8.17 -1.55
CA THR A 117 -13.26 -7.76 -0.53
C THR A 117 -13.47 -8.47 0.79
N SER A 118 -12.37 -8.76 1.47
CA SER A 118 -12.33 -9.23 2.85
C SER A 118 -11.14 -8.61 3.58
N THR A 119 -11.19 -8.68 4.91
CA THR A 119 -10.08 -8.28 5.77
C THR A 119 -9.44 -9.53 6.35
N GLU A 120 -8.12 -9.61 6.30
CA GLU A 120 -7.35 -10.72 6.84
C GLU A 120 -6.28 -10.20 7.81
N THR A 121 -5.98 -10.99 8.84
CA THR A 121 -4.86 -10.72 9.75
C THR A 121 -3.69 -11.61 9.35
N VAL A 122 -2.54 -11.00 9.10
CA VAL A 122 -1.32 -11.71 8.68
C VAL A 122 -0.18 -11.45 9.67
N GLU A 123 0.65 -12.46 9.88
CA GLU A 123 1.86 -12.32 10.68
C GLU A 123 2.92 -11.53 9.91
N THR A 124 3.54 -10.56 10.58
CA THR A 124 4.53 -9.62 10.02
C THR A 124 5.94 -9.84 10.58
N GLY A 125 6.08 -10.84 11.44
CA GLY A 125 7.33 -11.26 12.06
C GLY A 125 7.25 -11.26 13.58
N THR A 126 8.33 -11.70 14.20
CA THR A 126 8.42 -11.88 15.64
C THR A 126 9.28 -10.79 16.26
N HIS A 127 8.83 -10.22 17.38
CA HIS A 127 9.63 -9.30 18.16
C HIS A 127 10.84 -10.05 18.74
N LYS A 128 12.05 -9.61 18.38
CA LYS A 128 13.28 -10.37 18.64
C LYS A 128 13.60 -10.58 20.12
N HIS A 129 13.08 -9.72 21.00
CA HIS A 129 13.39 -9.76 22.43
C HIS A 129 12.30 -10.48 23.24
N THR A 130 11.03 -10.31 22.87
CA THR A 130 9.89 -10.88 23.63
C THR A 130 9.34 -12.16 23.02
N GLY A 131 9.70 -12.49 21.78
CA GLY A 131 9.12 -13.62 21.04
C GLY A 131 7.67 -13.38 20.58
N GLU A 132 7.13 -12.18 20.82
CA GLU A 132 5.75 -11.84 20.45
C GLU A 132 5.57 -11.75 18.94
N ILE A 133 4.54 -12.41 18.41
CA ILE A 133 4.19 -12.34 16.99
C ILE A 133 3.48 -11.02 16.72
N ARG A 134 4.05 -10.22 15.82
CA ARG A 134 3.43 -9.01 15.32
C ARG A 134 2.50 -9.35 14.18
N THR A 135 1.28 -8.85 14.22
CA THR A 135 0.30 -9.02 13.15
C THR A 135 -0.02 -7.68 12.49
N ALA A 136 -0.57 -7.75 11.27
CA ALA A 136 -1.14 -6.61 10.58
C ALA A 136 -2.41 -7.01 9.85
N THR A 137 -3.31 -6.04 9.74
CA THR A 137 -4.54 -6.16 8.97
C THR A 137 -4.28 -5.79 7.51
N VAL A 138 -4.68 -6.67 6.59
CA VAL A 138 -4.57 -6.48 5.14
C VAL A 138 -5.92 -6.67 4.47
N THR A 139 -6.14 -5.97 3.36
CA THR A 139 -7.30 -6.17 2.50
C THR A 139 -6.97 -7.21 1.47
N ALA A 140 -7.81 -8.25 1.40
CA ALA A 140 -7.82 -9.22 0.33
C ALA A 140 -8.96 -8.89 -0.64
N VAL A 141 -8.71 -9.07 -1.94
CA VAL A 141 -9.73 -8.92 -2.98
C VAL A 141 -9.65 -10.08 -3.96
N ARG A 142 -10.79 -10.71 -4.22
CA ARG A 142 -10.94 -11.73 -5.24
C ARG A 142 -11.14 -11.08 -6.60
N LEU A 143 -10.24 -11.39 -7.53
CA LEU A 143 -10.17 -10.81 -8.86
C LEU A 143 -10.25 -11.92 -9.91
N THR A 144 -10.53 -11.53 -11.14
CA THR A 144 -10.48 -12.46 -12.29
C THR A 144 -9.33 -12.03 -13.17
N ASN A 145 -8.38 -12.93 -13.43
CA ASN A 145 -7.27 -12.64 -14.33
C ASN A 145 -7.75 -12.65 -15.80
N PRO A 146 -6.92 -12.19 -16.76
CA PRO A 146 -7.28 -12.21 -18.19
C PRO A 146 -7.62 -13.61 -18.75
N GLN A 147 -7.18 -14.68 -18.09
CA GLN A 147 -7.46 -16.07 -18.45
C GLN A 147 -8.78 -16.60 -17.85
N GLY A 148 -9.52 -15.77 -17.10
CA GLY A 148 -10.79 -16.15 -16.47
C GLY A 148 -10.65 -16.87 -15.12
N HIS A 149 -9.43 -17.05 -14.61
CA HIS A 149 -9.22 -17.69 -13.30
C HIS A 149 -9.38 -16.69 -12.16
N THR A 150 -10.01 -17.15 -11.09
CA THR A 150 -10.07 -16.40 -9.83
C THR A 150 -8.69 -16.35 -9.19
N VAL A 151 -8.22 -15.15 -8.90
CA VAL A 151 -6.97 -14.88 -8.18
C VAL A 151 -7.24 -13.95 -7.01
N THR A 152 -6.63 -14.22 -5.86
CA THR A 152 -6.75 -13.33 -4.69
C THR A 152 -5.52 -12.43 -4.64
N PHE A 153 -5.76 -11.12 -4.66
CA PHE A 153 -4.75 -10.13 -4.32
C PHE A 153 -4.85 -9.77 -2.84
N ARG A 154 -3.71 -9.52 -2.19
CA ARG A 154 -3.62 -8.97 -0.83
C ARG A 154 -2.70 -7.77 -0.84
N THR A 155 -3.06 -6.72 -0.10
CA THR A 155 -2.14 -5.62 0.18
C THR A 155 -1.01 -6.10 1.10
N ASP A 156 0.20 -5.57 0.90
CA ASP A 156 1.29 -5.87 1.83
C ASP A 156 1.01 -5.25 3.21
N PRO A 157 1.46 -5.88 4.31
CA PRO A 157 1.41 -5.29 5.63
C PRO A 157 1.97 -3.86 5.68
N GLY A 158 1.19 -2.92 6.22
CA GLY A 158 1.54 -1.50 6.29
C GLY A 158 1.20 -0.68 5.04
N PHE A 159 0.71 -1.31 3.97
CA PHE A 159 0.26 -0.65 2.73
C PHE A 159 -1.26 -0.79 2.51
N ASN A 160 -2.01 -1.07 3.59
CA ASN A 160 -3.45 -1.28 3.52
C ASN A 160 -4.25 0.05 3.49
N HIS A 161 -3.82 1.00 2.69
CA HIS A 161 -4.48 2.30 2.51
C HIS A 161 -3.90 3.02 1.28
N ALA A 162 -4.74 3.82 0.61
CA ALA A 162 -4.28 4.75 -0.42
C ALA A 162 -3.28 5.77 0.18
N PRO A 163 -2.21 6.11 -0.55
CA PRO A 163 -1.26 7.11 -0.07
C PRO A 163 -1.96 8.46 0.14
N GLY A 164 -1.52 9.20 1.15
CA GLY A 164 -2.15 10.46 1.55
C GLY A 164 -3.34 10.31 2.52
N ALA A 165 -4.05 9.17 2.50
CA ALA A 165 -5.16 8.92 3.43
C ALA A 165 -4.69 8.30 4.77
N GLY A 166 -3.76 7.35 4.74
CA GLY A 166 -3.33 6.61 5.93
C GLY A 166 -2.61 7.46 6.99
N LEU A 167 -1.84 8.47 6.57
CA LEU A 167 -1.13 9.34 7.52
C LEU A 167 -2.11 10.18 8.36
N VAL A 168 -3.23 10.61 7.78
CA VAL A 168 -4.24 11.41 8.48
C VAL A 168 -4.89 10.61 9.61
N ALA A 169 -5.21 9.34 9.38
CA ALA A 169 -5.77 8.47 10.41
C ALA A 169 -4.74 8.16 11.53
N ALA A 170 -3.50 7.87 11.17
CA ALA A 170 -2.42 7.64 12.12
C ALA A 170 -2.07 8.90 12.94
N LEU A 171 -2.12 10.09 12.32
CA LEU A 171 -1.95 11.37 13.00
C LEU A 171 -3.10 11.63 13.98
N LYS A 172 -4.35 11.40 13.57
CA LYS A 172 -5.51 11.50 14.46
C LYS A 172 -5.42 10.54 15.66
N GLN A 173 -4.96 9.31 15.44
CA GLN A 173 -4.73 8.35 16.54
C GLN A 173 -3.62 8.81 17.48
N LYS A 174 -2.52 9.35 16.95
CA LYS A 174 -1.44 9.93 17.78
C LYS A 174 -1.89 11.16 18.55
N GLU A 175 -2.68 12.04 17.93
CA GLU A 175 -3.28 13.21 18.59
C GLU A 175 -4.25 12.78 19.70
N ALA A 176 -5.05 11.74 19.48
CA ALA A 176 -5.95 11.19 20.50
C ALA A 176 -5.17 10.55 21.66
N ALA A 177 -4.12 9.78 21.38
CA ALA A 177 -3.25 9.19 22.39
C ALA A 177 -2.44 10.25 23.17
N ALA A 178 -2.08 11.37 22.55
CA ALA A 178 -1.44 12.49 23.22
C ALA A 178 -2.39 13.32 24.10
N LYS A 179 -3.70 13.36 23.77
CA LYS A 179 -4.73 14.05 24.56
C LYS A 179 -5.25 13.23 25.74
N HIS A 180 -5.13 11.91 25.69
CA HIS A 180 -5.50 11.01 26.78
C HIS A 180 -4.36 10.01 27.01
N PRO A 181 -3.27 10.41 27.69
CA PRO A 181 -2.27 9.44 28.12
C PRO A 181 -2.97 8.43 29.05
N SER A 182 -2.84 7.13 28.75
CA SER A 182 -3.30 6.09 29.66
C SER A 182 -2.68 6.31 31.05
N PRO A 183 -3.45 6.08 32.14
CA PRO A 183 -3.01 6.33 33.51
C PRO A 183 -1.78 5.50 33.91
#